data_AF-A0A940KNM5-F1
#
_entry.id   AF-A0A940KNM5-F1
#
_cell.length_a   1.000
_cell.length_b   1.000
_cell.length_c   1.000
_cell.angle_alpha   90.00
_cell.angle_beta   90.00
_cell.angle_gamma   90.00
#
_symmetry.space_group_name_H-M   'P 1'
#
loop_
_entity.id
_entity.type
_entity.pdbx_description
1 polymer ?
#
loop_
_entity_poly.entity_id
_entity_poly.type
_entity_poly.pdbx_seq_one_letter_code
_entity_poly.pdbx_strand_id
1 'polypeptide(L)'
;MKKITPLFKGAITGVVMVIVASVLHYTNAPMNTGLQYLSLLLFAGGIAWTLIDYSKSPEYTGKFGDIFQQGFKCFVIIALVMITYLSIFINLNPKLKEEHLAEYKKGLIATETSRTPAEIDSMVETARSGYTTAMISTAIFQYLLLGSAVTLAGAGILLIRKKQ
;
A
#
# COMPACT_ATOMS: atom_id res chain seq x y z
N MET A 1 -7.50 -7.22 30.06
CA MET A 1 -6.59 -7.14 28.90
C MET A 1 -6.84 -5.82 28.19
N LYS A 2 -5.82 -4.97 27.99
CA LYS A 2 -5.99 -3.65 27.34
C LYS A 2 -6.51 -3.86 25.91
N LYS A 3 -7.68 -3.28 25.57
CA LYS A 3 -8.26 -3.34 24.23
C LYS A 3 -7.29 -2.66 23.25
N ILE A 4 -6.76 -3.42 22.31
CA ILE A 4 -5.87 -2.88 21.29
C ILE A 4 -6.73 -2.16 20.26
N THR A 5 -6.53 -0.85 20.12
CA THR A 5 -7.30 -0.03 19.17
C THR A 5 -6.97 -0.41 17.72
N PRO A 6 -7.90 -0.22 16.78
CA PRO A 6 -7.64 -0.43 15.34
C PRO A 6 -6.42 0.34 14.84
N LEU A 7 -6.22 1.55 15.38
CA LEU A 7 -5.07 2.40 15.07
C LEU A 7 -3.76 1.72 15.45
N PHE A 8 -3.70 1.10 16.63
CA PHE A 8 -2.50 0.39 17.09
C PHE A 8 -2.23 -0.88 16.27
N LYS A 9 -3.28 -1.62 15.88
CA LYS A 9 -3.12 -2.77 14.96
C LYS A 9 -2.63 -2.35 13.59
N GLY A 10 -3.13 -1.22 13.09
CA GLY A 10 -2.64 -0.60 11.87
C GLY A 10 -1.16 -0.23 11.99
N ALA A 11 -0.75 0.36 13.10
CA ALA A 11 0.66 0.70 13.35
C ALA A 11 1.55 -0.54 13.39
N ILE A 12 1.16 -1.60 14.11
CA ILE A 12 1.91 -2.87 14.14
C ILE A 12 2.03 -3.44 12.73
N THR A 13 0.92 -3.53 12.00
CA THR A 13 0.90 -4.10 10.65
C THR A 13 1.79 -3.28 9.70
N GLY A 14 1.72 -1.95 9.78
CA GLY A 14 2.57 -1.04 9.01
C GLY A 14 4.05 -1.24 9.32
N VAL A 15 4.44 -1.33 10.60
CA VAL A 15 5.83 -1.58 10.99
C VAL A 15 6.32 -2.93 10.47
N VAL A 16 5.51 -3.99 10.57
CA VAL A 16 5.84 -5.31 10.01
C VAL A 16 6.04 -5.22 8.50
N MET A 17 5.15 -4.51 7.79
CA MET A 17 5.28 -4.31 6.35
C MET A 17 6.55 -3.52 5.98
N VAL A 18 6.94 -2.53 6.78
CA VAL A 18 8.20 -1.78 6.59
C VAL A 18 9.41 -2.69 6.75
N ILE A 19 9.44 -3.53 7.79
CA ILE A 19 10.52 -4.50 8.01
C ILE A 19 10.63 -5.45 6.82
N VAL A 20 9.50 -6.01 6.38
CA VAL A 20 9.44 -6.91 5.22
C VAL A 20 9.94 -6.18 3.97
N ALA A 21 9.43 -4.98 3.66
CA ALA A 21 9.86 -4.20 2.50
C ALA A 21 11.38 -3.92 2.53
N SER A 22 11.94 -3.64 3.70
CA SER A 22 13.36 -3.37 3.87
C SER A 22 14.20 -4.62 3.62
N VAL A 23 13.84 -5.75 4.24
CA VAL A 23 14.54 -7.05 4.06
C VAL A 23 14.51 -7.49 2.61
N LEU A 24 13.37 -7.36 1.94
CA LEU A 24 13.22 -7.76 0.54
C LEU A 24 14.10 -6.92 -0.39
N HIS A 25 14.26 -5.64 -0.11
CA HIS A 25 15.17 -4.78 -0.85
C HIS A 25 16.63 -5.21 -0.67
N TYR A 26 17.08 -5.44 0.57
CA TYR A 26 18.48 -5.85 0.84
C TYR A 26 18.83 -7.24 0.32
N THR A 27 17.85 -8.11 0.12
CA THR A 27 18.06 -9.47 -0.39
C THR A 27 18.05 -9.56 -1.92
N ASN A 28 17.85 -8.44 -2.64
CA ASN A 28 17.70 -8.40 -4.11
C ASN A 28 16.67 -9.42 -4.62
N ALA A 29 15.66 -9.73 -3.82
CA ALA A 29 14.65 -10.70 -4.20
C ALA A 29 13.91 -10.20 -5.45
N PRO A 30 13.71 -11.05 -6.47
CA PRO A 30 13.10 -10.64 -7.72
C PRO A 30 11.71 -10.04 -7.44
N MET A 31 11.49 -8.82 -7.93
CA MET A 31 10.29 -8.01 -7.67
C MET A 31 8.97 -8.66 -8.14
N ASN A 32 9.04 -9.75 -8.91
CA ASN A 32 7.97 -10.10 -9.85
C ASN A 32 7.28 -11.46 -9.67
N THR A 33 7.12 -12.04 -8.46
CA THR A 33 6.18 -13.19 -8.40
C THR A 33 5.58 -13.57 -7.05
N GLY A 34 6.21 -13.26 -5.91
CA GLY A 34 5.66 -13.62 -4.58
C GLY A 34 5.60 -12.46 -3.58
N LEU A 35 6.55 -11.53 -3.68
CA LEU A 35 6.73 -10.45 -2.70
C LEU A 35 5.60 -9.41 -2.71
N GLN A 36 5.10 -9.05 -3.90
CA GLN A 36 3.94 -8.15 -3.99
C GLN A 36 2.71 -8.76 -3.30
N TYR A 37 2.53 -10.08 -3.44
CA TYR A 37 1.46 -10.80 -2.76
C TYR A 37 1.70 -10.90 -1.26
N LEU A 38 2.94 -11.02 -0.79
CA LEU A 38 3.24 -11.03 0.64
C LEU A 38 2.84 -9.70 1.31
N SER A 39 3.21 -8.57 0.72
CA SER A 39 2.80 -7.25 1.23
C SER A 39 1.27 -7.09 1.22
N LEU A 40 0.61 -7.57 0.17
CA LEU A 40 -0.85 -7.57 0.09
C LEU A 40 -1.49 -8.48 1.16
N LEU A 41 -0.94 -9.66 1.40
CA LEU A 41 -1.40 -10.61 2.42
C LEU A 41 -1.24 -10.04 3.83
N LEU A 42 -0.12 -9.38 4.12
CA LEU A 42 0.10 -8.71 5.40
C LEU A 42 -0.87 -7.55 5.60
N PHE A 43 -1.05 -6.73 4.56
CA PHE A 43 -2.00 -5.62 4.57
C PHE A 43 -3.44 -6.12 4.81
N ALA A 44 -3.88 -7.10 4.02
CA ALA A 44 -5.21 -7.66 4.14
C ALA A 44 -5.40 -8.43 5.46
N GLY A 45 -4.36 -9.14 5.91
CA GLY A 45 -4.34 -9.86 7.19
C GLY A 45 -4.48 -8.92 8.39
N GLY A 46 -3.80 -7.77 8.40
CA GLY A 46 -3.95 -6.77 9.46
C GLY A 46 -5.34 -6.16 9.52
N ILE A 47 -5.96 -5.91 8.37
CA ILE A 47 -7.36 -5.47 8.28
C ILE A 47 -8.29 -6.57 8.78
N ALA A 48 -8.15 -7.80 8.27
CA ALA A 48 -8.98 -8.94 8.66
C ALA A 48 -8.90 -9.22 10.17
N TRP A 49 -7.69 -9.18 10.75
CA TRP A 49 -7.48 -9.30 12.19
C TRP A 49 -8.24 -8.21 12.97
N THR A 50 -8.20 -6.97 12.49
CA THR A 50 -8.94 -5.86 13.10
C THR A 50 -10.45 -6.11 13.07
N LEU A 51 -10.99 -6.53 11.92
CA LEU A 51 -12.43 -6.78 11.77
C LEU A 51 -12.91 -7.97 12.61
N ILE A 52 -12.15 -9.08 12.62
CA ILE A 52 -12.47 -10.28 13.40
C ILE A 52 -12.47 -9.96 14.89
N ASP A 53 -11.49 -9.22 15.38
CA ASP A 53 -11.42 -8.85 16.80
C ASP A 53 -12.57 -7.91 17.19
N TYR A 54 -12.89 -6.92 16.35
CA TYR A 54 -14.06 -6.06 16.57
C TYR A 54 -15.36 -6.88 16.61
N SER A 55 -15.50 -7.89 15.74
CA SER A 55 -16.69 -8.76 15.71
C SER A 55 -16.89 -9.60 16.98
N LYS A 56 -15.83 -9.79 17.78
CA LYS A 56 -15.86 -10.50 19.07
C LYS A 56 -15.98 -9.55 20.26
N SER A 57 -15.92 -8.24 20.01
CA SER A 57 -15.97 -7.24 21.08
C SER A 57 -17.41 -7.02 21.58
N PRO A 58 -17.58 -6.60 22.86
CA PRO A 58 -18.89 -6.20 23.39
C PRO A 58 -19.49 -4.97 22.70
N GLU A 59 -18.66 -4.19 21.99
CA GLU A 59 -19.06 -2.97 21.26
C GLU A 59 -19.60 -3.28 19.85
N TYR A 60 -19.62 -4.56 19.46
CA TYR A 60 -20.07 -4.98 18.14
C TYR A 60 -21.56 -4.69 17.94
N THR A 61 -21.86 -3.78 17.01
CA THR A 61 -23.23 -3.33 16.71
C THR A 61 -23.93 -4.14 15.62
N GLY A 62 -23.20 -4.99 14.88
CA GLY A 62 -23.72 -5.68 13.71
C GLY A 62 -24.01 -4.80 12.50
N LYS A 63 -23.61 -3.52 12.52
CA LYS A 63 -23.84 -2.58 11.41
C LYS A 63 -22.62 -2.54 10.48
N PHE A 64 -22.88 -2.56 9.17
CA PHE A 64 -21.83 -2.46 8.15
C PHE A 64 -20.93 -1.24 8.35
N GLY A 65 -21.53 -0.05 8.56
CA GLY A 65 -20.79 1.19 8.72
C GLY A 65 -19.79 1.16 9.88
N ASP A 66 -20.20 0.57 11.01
CA ASP A 66 -19.34 0.47 12.18
C ASP A 66 -18.18 -0.50 11.94
N ILE A 67 -18.43 -1.64 11.28
CA ILE A 67 -17.37 -2.61 10.90
C ILE A 67 -16.41 -1.96 9.91
N PHE A 68 -16.93 -1.28 8.88
CA PHE A 68 -16.12 -0.61 7.87
C PHE A 68 -15.24 0.48 8.51
N GLN A 69 -15.78 1.25 9.46
CA GLN A 69 -15.02 2.29 10.14
C GLN A 69 -13.82 1.72 10.91
N GLN A 70 -13.92 0.51 11.48
CA GLN A 70 -12.81 -0.15 12.16
C GLN A 70 -11.71 -0.55 11.17
N GLY A 71 -12.09 -1.11 10.01
CA GLY A 71 -11.15 -1.42 8.94
C GLY A 71 -10.48 -0.16 8.38
N PHE A 72 -11.25 0.91 8.14
CA PHE A 72 -10.76 2.21 7.69
C PHE A 72 -9.70 2.79 8.63
N LYS A 73 -10.00 2.85 9.93
CA LYS A 73 -9.04 3.31 10.95
C LYS A 73 -7.74 2.49 10.93
N CYS A 74 -7.82 1.19 10.70
CA CYS A 74 -6.64 0.34 10.58
C CYS A 74 -5.83 0.66 9.32
N PHE A 75 -6.45 0.56 8.13
CA PHE A 75 -5.68 0.65 6.89
C PHE A 75 -5.15 2.05 6.58
N VAL A 76 -5.82 3.11 7.05
CA VAL A 76 -5.29 4.49 6.91
C VAL A 76 -4.00 4.65 7.70
N ILE A 77 -3.90 4.07 8.90
CA ILE A 77 -2.65 4.10 9.67
C ILE A 77 -1.56 3.28 8.97
N ILE A 78 -1.91 2.10 8.43
CA ILE A 78 -0.94 1.32 7.64
C ILE A 78 -0.43 2.15 6.45
N ALA A 79 -1.35 2.80 5.72
CA ALA A 79 -1.00 3.64 4.59
C ALA A 79 -0.06 4.78 5.01
N LEU A 80 -0.36 5.50 6.09
CA LEU A 80 0.50 6.58 6.60
C LEU A 80 1.92 6.08 6.90
N VAL A 81 2.05 4.97 7.62
CA VAL A 81 3.36 4.37 7.92
C VAL A 81 4.12 4.00 6.64
N MET A 82 3.44 3.36 5.69
CA MET A 82 4.06 2.94 4.43
C MET A 82 4.44 4.11 3.52
N ILE A 83 3.65 5.18 3.49
CA ILE A 83 3.95 6.40 2.73
C ILE A 83 5.15 7.12 3.34
N THR A 84 5.21 7.24 4.67
CA THR A 84 6.38 7.80 5.35
C THR A 84 7.64 6.99 5.03
N TYR A 85 7.56 5.67 5.10
CA TYR A 85 8.66 4.79 4.71
C TYR A 85 9.06 5.00 3.24
N LEU A 86 8.11 4.99 2.30
CA LEU A 86 8.37 5.19 0.87
C LEU A 86 9.07 6.54 0.60
N SER A 87 8.60 7.60 1.26
CA SER A 87 9.19 8.94 1.13
C SER A 87 10.65 8.95 1.59
N ILE A 88 10.94 8.37 2.76
CA ILE A 88 12.32 8.24 3.26
C ILE A 88 13.16 7.37 2.31
N PHE A 89 12.62 6.23 1.89
CA PHE A 89 13.30 5.25 1.06
C PHE A 89 13.72 5.81 -0.31
N ILE A 90 12.84 6.57 -0.98
CA ILE A 90 13.16 7.22 -2.26
C ILE A 90 14.25 8.28 -2.08
N ASN A 91 14.18 9.08 -1.02
CA ASN A 91 15.18 10.12 -0.76
C ASN A 91 16.56 9.53 -0.42
N LEU A 92 16.63 8.36 0.22
CA LEU A 92 17.89 7.67 0.53
C LEU A 92 18.48 6.90 -0.66
N ASN A 93 17.68 6.58 -1.68
CA ASN A 93 18.10 5.75 -2.81
C ASN A 93 17.93 6.48 -4.16
N PRO A 94 18.73 7.53 -4.44
CA PRO A 94 18.64 8.27 -5.70
C PRO A 94 18.91 7.38 -6.93
N LYS A 95 19.72 6.32 -6.79
CA LYS A 95 19.96 5.35 -7.87
C LYS A 95 18.68 4.67 -8.36
N LEU A 96 17.77 4.33 -7.46
CA LEU A 96 16.50 3.70 -7.81
C LEU A 96 15.64 4.63 -8.69
N LYS A 97 15.66 5.93 -8.38
CA LYS A 97 15.00 6.94 -9.21
C LYS A 97 15.60 6.97 -10.62
N GLU A 98 16.92 6.97 -10.75
CA GLU A 98 17.58 6.95 -12.07
C GLU A 98 17.27 5.68 -12.85
N GLU A 99 17.27 4.51 -12.19
CA GLU A 99 16.93 3.23 -12.82
C GLU A 99 15.50 3.23 -13.35
N HIS A 100 14.54 3.69 -12.55
CA HIS A 100 13.14 3.82 -12.99
C HIS A 100 12.95 4.82 -14.12
N LEU A 101 13.66 5.95 -14.10
CA LEU A 101 13.61 6.94 -15.20
C LEU A 101 14.24 6.39 -16.48
N ALA A 102 15.31 5.59 -16.38
CA ALA A 102 15.92 4.92 -17.51
C ALA A 102 14.99 3.85 -18.10
N GLU A 103 14.30 3.09 -17.26
CA GLU A 103 13.27 2.13 -17.69
C GLU A 103 12.08 2.84 -18.34
N TYR A 104 11.60 3.93 -17.76
CA TYR A 104 10.56 4.77 -18.34
C TYR A 104 10.97 5.31 -19.72
N LYS A 105 12.20 5.81 -19.87
CA LYS A 105 12.74 6.25 -21.17
C LYS A 105 12.76 5.12 -22.19
N LYS A 106 13.20 3.91 -21.80
CA LYS A 106 13.17 2.73 -22.67
C LYS A 106 11.75 2.40 -23.12
N GLY A 107 10.78 2.47 -22.20
CA GLY A 107 9.36 2.31 -22.50
C GLY A 107 8.87 3.33 -23.54
N LEU A 108 9.17 4.61 -23.35
CA LEU A 108 8.81 5.66 -24.30
C LEU A 108 9.42 5.43 -25.68
N ILE A 109 10.70 5.06 -25.77
CA ILE A 109 11.34 4.76 -27.07
C ILE A 109 10.66 3.58 -27.77
N ALA A 110 10.18 2.60 -27.00
CA ALA A 110 9.49 1.44 -27.54
C ALA A 110 8.05 1.73 -27.99
N THR A 111 7.36 2.67 -27.35
CA THR A 111 5.92 2.93 -27.61
C THR A 111 5.64 4.20 -28.40
N GLU A 112 6.46 5.24 -28.28
CA GLU A 112 6.26 6.57 -28.88
C GLU A 112 7.07 6.74 -30.17
N THR A 113 6.70 6.01 -31.23
CA THR A 113 7.45 5.98 -32.49
C THR A 113 7.43 7.29 -33.29
N SER A 114 6.54 8.22 -32.95
CA SER A 114 6.38 9.52 -33.62
C SER A 114 7.17 10.66 -32.97
N ARG A 115 7.79 10.41 -31.81
CA ARG A 115 8.51 11.42 -31.04
C ARG A 115 9.99 11.47 -31.41
N THR A 116 10.54 12.66 -31.48
CA THR A 116 11.98 12.87 -31.61
C THR A 116 12.71 12.52 -30.30
N PRO A 117 14.02 12.21 -30.36
CA PRO A 117 14.80 11.97 -29.14
C PRO A 117 14.75 13.12 -28.12
N ALA A 118 14.74 14.37 -28.61
CA ALA A 118 14.65 15.55 -27.76
C ALA A 118 13.30 15.68 -27.04
N GLU A 119 12.20 15.29 -27.69
CA GLU A 119 10.88 15.24 -27.03
C GLU A 119 10.84 14.17 -25.95
N ILE A 120 11.40 12.99 -26.21
CA ILE A 120 11.49 11.92 -25.22
C ILE A 120 12.32 12.36 -24.01
N ASP A 121 13.46 13.01 -24.24
CA ASP A 121 14.30 13.53 -23.16
C ASP A 121 13.57 14.58 -22.31
N SER A 122 12.80 15.47 -22.95
CA SER A 122 11.96 16.45 -22.25
C SER A 122 10.87 15.79 -21.38
N MET A 123 10.26 14.71 -21.87
CA MET A 123 9.29 13.92 -21.09
C MET A 123 9.93 13.25 -19.89
N VAL A 124 11.15 12.71 -20.02
CA VAL A 124 11.90 12.09 -18.93
C VAL A 124 12.29 13.12 -17.87
N GLU A 125 12.72 14.32 -18.27
CA GLU A 125 13.04 15.40 -17.34
C GLU A 125 11.81 15.92 -16.59
N THR A 126 10.65 15.98 -17.26
CA THR A 126 9.37 16.27 -16.61
C THR A 126 9.04 15.19 -15.58
N ALA A 127 9.17 13.91 -15.93
CA ALA A 127 8.96 12.80 -15.01
C ALA A 127 9.95 12.82 -13.83
N ARG A 128 11.20 13.20 -14.06
CA ARG A 128 12.25 13.32 -13.04
C ARG A 128 11.88 14.31 -11.95
N SER A 129 11.34 15.47 -12.32
CA SER A 129 10.93 16.50 -11.34
C SER A 129 9.71 16.06 -10.52
N GLY A 130 8.73 15.40 -11.16
CA GLY A 130 7.51 14.91 -10.52
C GLY A 130 7.62 13.54 -9.84
N TYR A 131 8.75 12.85 -9.97
CA TYR A 131 8.90 11.43 -9.63
C TYR A 131 8.43 11.09 -8.20
N THR A 132 8.96 11.78 -7.19
CA THR A 132 8.65 11.50 -5.79
C THR A 132 7.16 11.72 -5.50
N THR A 133 6.60 12.81 -6.01
CA THR A 133 5.17 13.12 -5.90
C THR A 133 4.34 12.03 -6.57
N ALA A 134 4.66 11.64 -7.80
CA ALA A 134 3.95 10.60 -8.53
C ALA A 134 3.96 9.25 -7.78
N MET A 135 5.10 8.84 -7.23
CA MET A 135 5.23 7.62 -6.44
C MET A 135 4.38 7.66 -5.16
N ILE A 136 4.45 8.76 -4.40
CA ILE A 136 3.66 8.93 -3.17
C ILE A 136 2.16 8.98 -3.47
N SER A 137 1.74 9.76 -4.47
CA SER A 137 0.33 9.84 -4.88
C SER A 137 -0.21 8.49 -5.35
N THR A 138 0.57 7.76 -6.14
CA THR A 138 0.20 6.41 -6.57
C THR A 138 0.04 5.47 -5.37
N ALA A 139 0.98 5.49 -4.43
CA ALA A 139 0.92 4.66 -3.23
C ALA A 139 -0.31 5.00 -2.36
N ILE A 140 -0.60 6.29 -2.13
CA ILE A 140 -1.80 6.74 -1.41
C ILE A 140 -3.06 6.14 -2.04
N PHE A 141 -3.20 6.32 -3.35
CA PHE A 141 -4.38 5.83 -4.07
C PHE A 141 -4.52 4.31 -3.98
N GLN A 142 -3.43 3.58 -4.19
CA GLN A 142 -3.40 2.12 -4.10
C GLN A 142 -3.82 1.62 -2.70
N TYR A 143 -3.27 2.19 -1.63
CA TYR A 143 -3.63 1.78 -0.26
C TYR A 143 -5.09 2.11 0.09
N LEU A 144 -5.59 3.28 -0.33
CA LEU A 144 -6.98 3.65 -0.08
C LEU A 144 -7.95 2.74 -0.85
N LEU A 145 -7.66 2.45 -2.12
CA LEU A 145 -8.49 1.59 -2.97
C LEU A 145 -8.51 0.15 -2.43
N LEU A 146 -7.32 -0.44 -2.22
CA LEU A 146 -7.21 -1.82 -1.73
C LEU A 146 -7.73 -1.95 -0.30
N GLY A 147 -7.43 -0.99 0.58
CA GLY A 147 -7.90 -0.99 1.96
C GLY A 147 -9.41 -0.96 2.05
N SER A 148 -10.05 -0.14 1.20
CA SER A 148 -11.51 -0.08 1.10
C SER A 148 -12.09 -1.39 0.57
N ALA A 149 -11.49 -1.97 -0.48
CA ALA A 149 -11.95 -3.24 -1.06
C ALA A 149 -11.86 -4.41 -0.05
N VAL A 150 -10.72 -4.56 0.63
CA VAL A 150 -10.52 -5.60 1.65
C VAL A 150 -11.46 -5.41 2.83
N THR A 151 -11.63 -4.17 3.28
CA THR A 151 -12.53 -3.85 4.40
C THR A 151 -13.99 -4.16 4.04
N LEU A 152 -14.42 -3.77 2.83
CA LEU A 152 -15.75 -4.05 2.32
C LEU A 152 -16.02 -5.56 2.23
N ALA A 153 -15.09 -6.32 1.65
CA ALA A 153 -15.18 -7.78 1.59
C ALA A 153 -15.23 -8.42 2.99
N GLY A 154 -14.34 -8.03 3.89
CA GLY A 154 -14.29 -8.55 5.25
C GLY A 154 -15.56 -8.23 6.06
N ALA A 155 -16.07 -7.01 5.94
CA ALA A 155 -17.33 -6.62 6.57
C ALA A 155 -18.52 -7.43 6.03
N GLY A 156 -18.60 -7.61 4.71
CA GLY A 156 -19.63 -8.44 4.08
C GLY A 156 -19.61 -9.89 4.58
N ILE A 157 -18.42 -10.51 4.61
CA ILE A 157 -18.24 -11.89 5.10
C ILE A 157 -18.69 -12.02 6.57
N LEU A 158 -18.30 -11.07 7.44
CA LEU A 158 -18.68 -11.10 8.85
C LEU A 158 -20.19 -10.98 9.06
N LEU A 159 -20.85 -10.11 8.30
CA LEU A 159 -22.30 -9.93 8.37
C LEU A 159 -23.06 -11.17 7.90
N ILE A 160 -22.61 -11.81 6.82
CA ILE A 160 -23.21 -13.06 6.33
C ILE A 160 -23.08 -14.17 7.36
N ARG A 161 -21.88 -14.38 7.92
CA ARG A 161 -21.60 -15.47 8.87
C ARG A 161 -22.31 -15.35 10.20
N LYS A 162 -22.63 -14.13 10.66
CA LYS A 162 -23.35 -13.90 11.92
C LYS A 162 -24.87 -13.85 11.77
N LYS A 163 -25.38 -13.83 10.54
CA LYS A 163 -26.82 -13.90 10.25
C LYS A 163 -27.31 -15.35 10.18
N GLN A 164 -26.40 -16.31 9.97
CA GLN A 164 -26.62 -17.75 10.11
C GLN A 164 -26.47 -18.17 11.57
#